data_AF-A0A3M1RFF8-F1
#
_entry.id   AF-A0A3M1RFF8-F1
#
_cell.length_a   1.000
_cell.length_b   1.000
_cell.length_c   1.000
_cell.angle_alpha   90.00
_cell.angle_beta   90.00
_cell.angle_gamma   90.00
#
_symmetry.space_group_name_H-M   'P 1'
#
loop_
_entity.id
_entity.type
_entity.pdbx_description
1 polymer ?
#
loop_
_entity_poly.entity_id
_entity_poly.type
_entity_poly.pdbx_seq_one_letter_code
_entity_poly.pdbx_strand_id
1 'polypeptide(L)'
;TFSYRQKTGFRNLDDERIARAQEVQGIEHLEEEKAYRLPYDMRVQRISALFQGLAHLEGGAKQALHYTDVAPALVIMAVTKGGNHIFGHVIGATSRGLPVVKIDALCEALTVFRDDLLSPVYVGWVRGYLDEERAKFEQALQEGGSLAEFASQIKCAHPRQIFQILIADLQRPENASWLA
;
A
#
# COMPACT_ATOMS: atom_id res chain seq x y z
N THR A 1 -10.12 -7.70 9.73
CA THR A 1 -11.23 -8.26 10.53
C THR A 1 -12.12 -9.11 9.63
N PHE A 2 -12.56 -10.27 10.11
CA PHE A 2 -13.45 -11.17 9.35
C PHE A 2 -14.77 -11.35 10.09
N SER A 3 -15.89 -11.02 9.45
CA SER A 3 -17.22 -11.01 10.09
C SER A 3 -18.02 -12.28 9.82
N TYR A 4 -18.75 -12.76 10.82
CA TYR A 4 -19.80 -13.79 10.69
C TYR A 4 -21.22 -13.18 10.64
N ARG A 5 -21.33 -11.87 10.34
CA ARG A 5 -22.60 -11.21 10.07
C ARG A 5 -23.32 -11.91 8.91
N GLN A 6 -24.57 -12.31 9.13
CA GLN A 6 -25.43 -12.82 8.07
C GLN A 6 -25.89 -11.63 7.22
N LYS A 7 -25.21 -11.40 6.10
CA LYS A 7 -25.66 -10.50 5.04
C LYS A 7 -26.03 -11.33 3.81
N THR A 8 -27.12 -10.97 3.14
CA THR A 8 -27.58 -11.68 1.95
C THR A 8 -26.47 -11.72 0.91
N GLY A 9 -26.08 -12.92 0.46
CA GLY A 9 -25.00 -13.12 -0.52
C GLY A 9 -23.56 -12.97 -0.02
N PHE A 10 -23.33 -12.72 1.28
CA PHE A 10 -21.98 -12.51 1.80
C PHE A 10 -21.84 -12.94 3.27
N ARG A 11 -21.13 -14.05 3.51
CA ARG A 11 -20.73 -14.53 4.84
C ARG A 11 -19.23 -14.88 4.80
N ASN A 12 -18.37 -14.09 5.48
CA ASN A 12 -16.91 -14.34 5.43
C ASN A 12 -16.53 -15.62 6.17
N LEU A 13 -17.16 -15.86 7.31
CA LEU A 13 -16.89 -17.00 8.18
C LEU A 13 -18.15 -17.85 8.30
N ASP A 14 -18.11 -19.05 7.73
CA ASP A 14 -19.03 -20.15 8.04
C ASP A 14 -18.66 -20.81 9.36
N ASP A 15 -19.45 -21.80 9.79
CA ASP A 15 -19.30 -22.41 11.12
C ASP A 15 -17.92 -23.06 11.29
N GLU A 16 -17.41 -23.70 10.24
CA GLU A 16 -16.06 -24.28 10.21
C GLU A 16 -14.97 -23.21 10.35
N ARG A 17 -15.08 -22.09 9.61
CA ARG A 17 -14.09 -21.00 9.72
C ARG A 17 -14.18 -20.27 11.06
N ILE A 18 -15.35 -20.24 11.71
CA ILE A 18 -15.49 -19.73 13.08
C ILE A 18 -14.75 -20.63 14.07
N ALA A 19 -14.96 -21.95 14.00
CA ALA A 19 -14.26 -22.90 14.86
C ALA A 19 -12.73 -22.77 14.71
N ARG A 20 -12.24 -22.74 13.46
CA ARG A 20 -10.81 -22.52 13.17
C ARG A 20 -10.28 -21.16 13.63
N ALA A 21 -11.11 -20.11 13.60
CA ALA A 21 -10.71 -18.81 14.11
C ALA A 21 -10.52 -18.85 15.63
N GLN A 22 -11.42 -19.53 16.36
CA GLN A 22 -11.35 -19.66 17.82
C GLN A 22 -10.13 -20.48 18.30
N GLU A 23 -9.57 -21.34 17.44
CA GLU A 23 -8.33 -22.07 17.69
C GLU A 23 -7.06 -21.18 17.58
N VAL A 24 -7.15 -19.98 16.99
CA VAL A 24 -6.01 -19.08 16.83
C VAL A 24 -5.67 -18.42 18.17
N GLN A 25 -4.47 -18.67 18.67
CA GLN A 25 -3.96 -18.04 19.88
C GLN A 25 -3.96 -16.50 19.76
N GLY A 26 -4.54 -15.82 20.75
CA GLY A 26 -4.57 -14.36 20.84
C GLY A 26 -5.56 -13.69 19.87
N ILE A 27 -6.47 -14.46 19.25
CA ILE A 27 -7.51 -13.88 18.40
C ILE A 27 -8.43 -12.96 19.23
N GLU A 28 -8.73 -11.80 18.68
CA GLU A 28 -9.66 -10.85 19.29
C GLU A 28 -11.07 -11.13 18.76
N HIS A 29 -12.01 -11.38 19.66
CA HIS A 29 -13.43 -11.50 19.33
C HIS A 29 -14.12 -10.16 19.53
N LEU A 30 -14.48 -9.52 18.42
CA LEU A 30 -15.23 -8.27 18.37
C LEU A 30 -16.72 -8.63 18.32
N GLU A 31 -17.31 -8.90 19.48
CA GLU A 31 -18.67 -9.45 19.59
C GLU A 31 -19.74 -8.50 19.01
N GLU A 32 -19.66 -7.21 19.32
CA GLU A 32 -20.56 -6.17 18.79
C GLU A 32 -20.47 -6.08 17.25
N GLU A 33 -19.26 -6.28 16.72
CA GLU A 33 -19.01 -6.29 15.29
C GLU A 33 -19.39 -7.63 14.63
N LYS A 34 -19.70 -8.66 15.43
CA LYS A 34 -19.84 -10.04 14.98
C LYS A 34 -18.65 -10.46 14.12
N ALA A 35 -17.45 -10.25 14.63
CA ALA A 35 -16.23 -10.47 13.87
C ALA A 35 -15.04 -10.95 14.72
N TYR A 36 -14.06 -11.52 14.04
CA TYR A 36 -12.77 -11.89 14.62
C TYR A 36 -11.64 -11.09 13.98
N ARG A 37 -10.68 -10.65 14.79
CA ARG A 37 -9.46 -9.97 14.35
C ARG A 37 -8.24 -10.77 14.79
N LEU A 38 -7.35 -11.03 13.83
CA LEU A 38 -6.08 -11.70 14.11
C LEU A 38 -5.18 -10.84 15.00
N PRO A 39 -4.31 -11.46 15.83
CA PRO A 39 -3.30 -10.74 16.60
C PRO A 39 -2.49 -9.78 15.72
N TYR A 40 -2.06 -8.66 16.31
CA TYR A 40 -1.27 -7.64 15.61
C TYR A 40 -0.06 -8.25 14.88
N ASP A 41 0.75 -9.04 15.59
CA ASP A 41 1.96 -9.65 15.04
C ASP A 41 1.68 -10.56 13.83
N MET A 42 0.60 -11.34 13.88
CA MET A 42 0.19 -12.18 12.75
C MET A 42 -0.24 -11.34 11.54
N ARG A 43 -0.88 -10.19 11.76
CA ARG A 43 -1.26 -9.28 10.67
C ARG A 43 -0.05 -8.63 10.05
N VAL A 44 0.88 -8.12 10.87
CA VAL A 44 2.16 -7.57 10.41
C VAL A 44 2.94 -8.63 9.63
N GLN A 45 3.05 -9.85 10.14
CA GLN A 45 3.76 -10.94 9.47
C GLN A 45 3.17 -11.26 8.10
N ARG A 46 1.83 -11.36 7.98
CA ARG A 46 1.16 -11.65 6.72
C ARG A 46 1.33 -10.54 5.69
N ILE A 47 1.17 -9.29 6.10
CA ILE A 47 1.37 -8.12 5.24
C ILE A 47 2.84 -8.04 4.80
N SER A 48 3.76 -8.26 5.74
CA SER A 48 5.19 -8.27 5.46
C SER A 48 5.57 -9.35 4.46
N ALA A 49 5.05 -10.57 4.61
CA ALA A 49 5.31 -11.67 3.67
C ALA A 49 4.84 -11.33 2.24
N LEU A 50 3.68 -10.69 2.10
CA LEU A 50 3.19 -10.21 0.80
C LEU A 50 4.15 -9.18 0.18
N PHE A 51 4.52 -8.13 0.93
CA PHE A 51 5.42 -7.09 0.41
C PHE A 51 6.84 -7.61 0.17
N GLN A 52 7.32 -8.58 0.96
CA GLN A 52 8.58 -9.27 0.70
C GLN A 52 8.52 -10.03 -0.63
N GLY A 53 7.41 -10.72 -0.90
CA GLY A 53 7.16 -11.35 -2.20
C GLY A 53 7.21 -10.34 -3.35
N LEU A 54 6.54 -9.18 -3.20
CA LEU A 54 6.56 -8.11 -4.22
C LEU A 54 7.95 -7.48 -4.42
N ALA A 55 8.75 -7.35 -3.37
CA ALA A 55 10.12 -6.85 -3.45
C ALA A 55 11.07 -7.83 -4.18
N HIS A 56 10.74 -9.12 -4.22
CA HIS A 56 11.48 -10.19 -4.89
C HIS A 56 10.70 -10.78 -6.06
N LEU A 57 9.69 -10.06 -6.58
CA LEU A 57 8.98 -10.48 -7.78
C LEU A 57 9.97 -10.48 -8.94
N GLU A 58 10.44 -11.66 -9.28
CA GLU A 58 11.30 -11.92 -10.42
C GLU A 58 10.54 -12.85 -11.37
N GLY A 59 10.59 -12.49 -12.65
CA GLY A 59 9.64 -12.95 -13.66
C GLY A 59 10.23 -13.84 -14.73
N GLY A 60 9.31 -14.64 -15.29
CA GLY A 60 9.49 -15.60 -16.38
C GLY A 60 8.73 -16.90 -16.08
N ALA A 61 7.58 -17.14 -16.73
CA ALA A 61 6.95 -18.47 -16.69
C ALA A 61 7.96 -19.51 -17.21
N LYS A 62 8.26 -20.54 -16.40
CA LYS A 62 9.40 -21.47 -16.54
C LYS A 62 10.78 -20.85 -16.29
N GLN A 63 11.02 -20.33 -15.08
CA GLN A 63 12.37 -20.03 -14.54
C GLN A 63 13.43 -19.72 -15.63
N ALA A 64 13.41 -18.49 -16.16
CA ALA A 64 14.44 -17.92 -17.05
C ALA A 64 14.41 -18.19 -18.58
N LEU A 65 13.31 -18.69 -19.18
CA LEU A 65 13.21 -18.72 -20.65
C LEU A 65 12.98 -17.35 -21.30
N HIS A 66 12.32 -16.43 -20.60
CA HIS A 66 12.10 -15.05 -21.03
C HIS A 66 12.47 -14.10 -19.90
N TYR A 67 13.39 -13.19 -20.18
CA TYR A 67 13.93 -12.17 -19.26
C TYR A 67 12.92 -11.03 -19.03
N THR A 68 11.67 -11.39 -18.70
CA THR A 68 10.61 -10.42 -18.49
C THR A 68 10.68 -9.94 -17.06
N ASP A 69 11.10 -8.69 -16.88
CA ASP A 69 10.96 -8.01 -15.60
C ASP A 69 9.46 -7.85 -15.29
N VAL A 70 9.06 -8.36 -14.13
CA VAL A 70 7.68 -8.29 -13.61
C VAL A 70 7.60 -7.40 -12.37
N ALA A 71 8.72 -6.83 -11.93
CA ALA A 71 8.73 -5.86 -10.86
C ALA A 71 8.06 -4.56 -11.32
N PRO A 72 7.29 -3.88 -10.46
CA PRO A 72 6.67 -2.62 -10.83
C PRO A 72 7.73 -1.55 -11.06
N ALA A 73 7.62 -0.80 -12.17
CA ALA A 73 8.50 0.34 -12.43
C ALA A 73 8.15 1.58 -11.58
N LEU A 74 6.87 1.70 -11.20
CA LEU A 74 6.31 2.73 -10.33
C LEU A 74 5.29 2.09 -9.37
N VAL A 75 5.32 2.47 -8.10
CA VAL A 75 4.34 2.10 -7.08
C VAL A 75 4.12 3.26 -6.12
N ILE A 76 2.88 3.54 -5.74
CA ILE A 76 2.50 4.55 -4.74
C ILE A 76 1.63 3.86 -3.70
N MET A 77 2.06 3.90 -2.42
CA MET A 77 1.37 3.21 -1.32
C MET A 77 1.23 4.12 -0.11
N ALA A 78 0.16 3.92 0.65
CA ALA A 78 -0.01 4.48 1.98
C ALA A 78 -0.98 3.59 2.77
N VAL A 79 -0.88 3.60 4.09
CA VAL A 79 -1.91 3.07 4.98
C VAL A 79 -2.96 4.15 5.19
N THR A 80 -4.24 3.82 5.02
CA THR A 80 -5.34 4.78 5.14
C THR A 80 -6.47 4.26 6.04
N LYS A 81 -7.24 5.18 6.62
CA LYS A 81 -8.52 4.91 7.29
C LYS A 81 -9.61 4.69 6.24
N GLY A 82 -9.63 3.53 5.59
CA GLY A 82 -10.71 3.19 4.64
C GLY A 82 -10.29 2.26 3.52
N GLY A 83 -11.24 1.95 2.63
CA GLY A 83 -11.03 1.05 1.48
C GLY A 83 -10.91 1.75 0.13
N ASN A 84 -10.97 3.09 0.09
CA ASN A 84 -10.92 3.83 -1.16
C ASN A 84 -9.48 3.99 -1.65
N HIS A 85 -9.26 3.74 -2.95
CA HIS A 85 -7.96 3.96 -3.55
C HIS A 85 -7.74 5.45 -3.86
N ILE A 86 -7.13 6.18 -2.92
CA ILE A 86 -6.94 7.64 -3.01
C ILE A 86 -6.03 8.09 -4.15
N PHE A 87 -5.20 7.19 -4.70
CA PHE A 87 -4.27 7.49 -5.79
C PHE A 87 -4.80 7.12 -7.18
N GLY A 88 -6.07 6.73 -7.30
CA GLY A 88 -6.63 6.17 -8.55
C GLY A 88 -6.56 7.09 -9.78
N HIS A 89 -6.36 8.40 -9.58
CA HIS A 89 -6.30 9.39 -10.66
C HIS A 89 -4.97 10.14 -10.78
N VAL A 90 -3.96 9.78 -9.98
CA VAL A 90 -2.66 10.50 -9.98
C VAL A 90 -1.76 10.13 -11.16
N ILE A 91 -2.06 9.01 -11.82
CA ILE A 91 -1.42 8.60 -13.06
C ILE A 91 -2.42 8.79 -14.20
N GLY A 92 -2.01 9.49 -15.25
CA GLY A 92 -2.78 9.65 -16.47
C GLY A 92 -2.02 9.21 -17.70
N ALA A 93 -2.52 9.62 -18.86
CA ALA A 93 -1.84 9.45 -20.13
C ALA A 93 -1.83 10.76 -20.92
N THR A 94 -0.75 11.01 -21.65
CA THR A 94 -0.71 12.04 -22.69
C THR A 94 -1.67 11.71 -23.83
N SER A 95 -1.85 12.65 -24.78
CA SER A 95 -2.57 12.40 -26.03
C SER A 95 -1.99 11.26 -26.87
N ARG A 96 -0.72 10.87 -26.62
CA ARG A 96 -0.05 9.73 -27.28
C ARG A 96 -0.13 8.43 -26.47
N GLY A 97 -0.85 8.43 -25.35
CA GLY A 97 -0.97 7.26 -24.48
C GLY A 97 0.22 7.02 -23.55
N LEU A 98 1.23 7.91 -23.52
CA LEU A 98 2.36 7.77 -22.60
C LEU A 98 1.94 8.12 -21.16
N PRO A 99 2.35 7.33 -20.15
CA PRO A 99 2.00 7.62 -18.76
C PRO A 99 2.56 8.96 -18.30
N VAL A 100 1.79 9.69 -17.49
CA VAL A 100 2.20 10.95 -16.86
C VAL A 100 1.79 10.98 -15.41
N VAL A 101 2.59 11.66 -14.58
CA VAL A 101 2.24 11.90 -13.18
C VAL A 101 1.53 13.24 -13.07
N LYS A 102 0.28 13.20 -12.63
CA LYS A 102 -0.55 14.40 -12.41
C LYS A 102 -0.28 14.95 -11.01
N ILE A 103 0.72 15.83 -10.92
CA ILE A 103 1.14 16.43 -9.66
C ILE A 103 -0.01 17.13 -8.92
N ASP A 104 -0.85 17.87 -9.64
CA ASP A 104 -2.00 18.57 -9.04
C ASP A 104 -3.02 17.59 -8.44
N ALA A 105 -3.28 16.47 -9.13
CA ALA A 105 -4.17 15.42 -8.62
C ALA A 105 -3.56 14.70 -7.40
N LEU A 106 -2.24 14.52 -7.37
CA LEU A 106 -1.57 13.98 -6.18
C LEU A 106 -1.66 14.96 -5.01
N CYS A 107 -1.42 16.25 -5.24
CA CYS A 107 -1.57 17.30 -4.23
C CYS A 107 -3.00 17.35 -3.66
N GLU A 108 -4.01 17.32 -4.54
CA GLU A 108 -5.41 17.25 -4.15
C GLU A 108 -5.70 16.01 -3.29
N ALA A 109 -5.27 14.83 -3.74
CA ALA A 109 -5.48 13.58 -2.99
C ALA A 109 -4.85 13.65 -1.59
N LEU A 110 -3.61 14.12 -1.47
CA LEU A 110 -2.93 14.24 -0.18
C LEU A 110 -3.59 15.29 0.73
N THR A 111 -4.14 16.35 0.15
CA THR A 111 -4.85 17.40 0.89
C THR A 111 -6.21 16.91 1.39
N VAL A 112 -7.02 16.32 0.51
CA VAL A 112 -8.38 15.86 0.81
C VAL A 112 -8.38 14.71 1.80
N PHE A 113 -7.44 13.76 1.66
CA PHE A 113 -7.37 12.56 2.49
C PHE A 113 -6.34 12.70 3.63
N ARG A 114 -5.92 13.92 3.98
CA ARG A 114 -4.89 14.17 5.01
C ARG A 114 -5.18 13.46 6.33
N ASP A 115 -6.42 13.54 6.81
CA ASP A 115 -6.82 12.97 8.11
C ASP A 115 -7.04 11.44 8.05
N ASP A 116 -7.13 10.89 6.84
CA ASP A 116 -7.27 9.46 6.57
C ASP A 116 -5.92 8.78 6.36
N LEU A 117 -4.85 9.50 6.03
CA LEU A 117 -3.50 8.95 5.92
C LEU A 117 -2.95 8.58 7.30
N LEU A 118 -2.70 7.29 7.52
CA LEU A 118 -2.13 6.76 8.76
C LEU A 118 -0.60 6.70 8.71
N SER A 119 -0.03 6.57 7.50
CA SER A 119 1.39 6.43 7.28
C SER A 119 1.94 7.54 6.37
N PRO A 120 3.27 7.67 6.27
CA PRO A 120 3.91 8.30 5.12
C PRO A 120 3.39 7.72 3.79
N VAL A 121 3.61 8.46 2.70
CA VAL A 121 3.36 8.00 1.34
C VAL A 121 4.66 7.42 0.78
N TYR A 122 4.57 6.19 0.31
CA TYR A 122 5.70 5.40 -0.16
C TYR A 122 5.67 5.36 -1.68
N VAL A 123 6.64 6.01 -2.33
CA VAL A 123 6.77 6.12 -3.79
C VAL A 123 7.97 5.34 -4.27
N GLY A 124 7.74 4.14 -4.78
CA GLY A 124 8.76 3.34 -5.43
C GLY A 124 8.86 3.71 -6.90
N TRP A 125 10.00 4.21 -7.36
CA TRP A 125 10.20 4.61 -8.75
C TRP A 125 11.59 4.21 -9.26
N VAL A 126 11.62 3.36 -10.29
CA VAL A 126 12.86 2.94 -10.97
C VAL A 126 13.50 4.12 -11.70
N ARG A 127 14.81 4.32 -11.56
CA ARG A 127 15.57 5.30 -12.38
C ARG A 127 15.72 4.74 -13.80
N GLY A 128 15.56 5.58 -14.81
CA GLY A 128 15.52 5.18 -16.23
C GLY A 128 14.10 4.93 -16.74
N TYR A 129 13.07 4.99 -15.88
CA TYR A 129 11.68 4.88 -16.27
C TYR A 129 10.97 6.23 -16.09
N LEU A 130 10.60 6.88 -17.20
CA LEU A 130 9.93 8.19 -17.20
C LEU A 130 10.71 9.26 -16.39
N ASP A 131 12.02 9.36 -16.61
CA ASP A 131 12.88 10.24 -15.81
C ASP A 131 12.48 11.72 -15.87
N GLU A 132 11.88 12.19 -16.97
CA GLU A 132 11.31 13.54 -17.05
C GLU A 132 10.14 13.74 -16.07
N GLU A 133 9.23 12.77 -15.99
CA GLU A 133 8.12 12.80 -15.05
C GLU A 133 8.61 12.66 -13.60
N ARG A 134 9.64 11.83 -13.40
CA ARG A 134 10.30 11.69 -12.10
C ARG A 134 10.95 13.00 -11.66
N ALA A 135 11.64 13.68 -12.56
CA ALA A 135 12.27 14.97 -12.27
C ALA A 135 11.21 16.02 -11.90
N LYS A 136 10.08 16.08 -12.60
CA LYS A 136 8.94 16.95 -12.24
C LYS A 136 8.40 16.64 -10.85
N PHE A 137 8.25 15.36 -10.52
CA PHE A 137 7.82 14.94 -9.18
C PHE A 137 8.84 15.32 -8.10
N GLU A 138 10.12 15.06 -8.32
CA GLU A 138 11.21 15.43 -7.39
C GLU A 138 11.29 16.95 -7.22
N GLN A 139 11.09 17.74 -8.29
CA GLN A 139 11.01 19.20 -8.23
C GLN A 139 9.78 19.68 -7.45
N ALA A 140 8.62 19.03 -7.61
CA ALA A 140 7.42 19.41 -6.87
C ALA A 140 7.57 19.23 -5.35
N LEU A 141 8.47 18.35 -4.89
CA LEU A 141 8.79 18.15 -3.48
C LEU A 141 9.77 19.19 -2.91
N GLN A 142 10.47 19.94 -3.76
CA GLN A 142 11.41 20.97 -3.31
C GLN A 142 10.68 22.19 -2.73
N GLU A 143 11.41 23.03 -2.02
CA GLU A 143 10.87 24.29 -1.47
C GLU A 143 10.24 25.14 -2.60
N GLY A 144 9.00 25.61 -2.36
CA GLY A 144 8.20 26.35 -3.35
C GLY A 144 7.49 25.48 -4.40
N GLY A 145 7.69 24.15 -4.39
CA GLY A 145 6.95 23.20 -5.22
C GLY A 145 5.54 22.90 -4.70
N SER A 146 4.67 22.36 -5.56
CA SER A 146 3.27 22.06 -5.23
C SER A 146 3.07 20.91 -4.24
N LEU A 147 4.11 20.10 -3.98
CA LEU A 147 4.11 19.04 -2.98
C LEU A 147 5.05 19.34 -1.80
N ALA A 148 5.58 20.56 -1.69
CA ALA A 148 6.56 20.93 -0.67
C ALA A 148 6.07 20.66 0.76
N GLU A 149 4.78 20.91 1.04
CA GLU A 149 4.19 20.66 2.37
C GLU A 149 4.16 19.16 2.75
N PHE A 150 4.15 18.27 1.76
CA PHE A 150 4.11 16.83 1.94
C PHE A 150 5.49 16.17 1.84
N ALA A 151 6.54 16.93 1.55
CA ALA A 151 7.87 16.38 1.26
C ALA A 151 8.43 15.52 2.41
N SER A 152 8.21 15.93 3.66
CA SER A 152 8.63 15.15 4.85
C SER A 152 7.82 13.87 5.05
N GLN A 153 6.62 13.79 4.45
CA GLN A 153 5.71 12.66 4.55
C GLN A 153 5.84 11.71 3.35
N ILE A 154 6.64 12.05 2.34
CA ILE A 154 6.83 11.25 1.12
C ILE A 154 8.21 10.58 1.16
N LYS A 155 8.23 9.25 1.10
CA LYS A 155 9.44 8.44 0.99
C LYS A 155 9.57 7.96 -0.45
N CYS A 156 10.61 8.41 -1.15
CA CYS A 156 10.84 8.04 -2.55
C CYS A 156 12.18 7.28 -2.72
N ALA A 157 12.14 6.10 -3.33
CA ALA A 157 13.32 5.27 -3.61
C ALA A 157 13.02 4.23 -4.69
N HIS A 158 13.92 3.26 -4.93
CA HIS A 158 13.62 2.14 -5.81
C HIS A 158 12.44 1.29 -5.25
N PRO A 159 11.53 0.74 -6.08
CA PRO A 159 10.38 -0.05 -5.59
C PRO A 159 10.73 -1.14 -4.58
N ARG A 160 11.80 -1.92 -4.85
CA ARG A 160 12.31 -2.94 -3.90
C ARG A 160 12.65 -2.36 -2.52
N GLN A 161 13.31 -1.21 -2.49
CA GLN A 161 13.67 -0.53 -1.24
C GLN A 161 12.44 0.03 -0.54
N ILE A 162 11.50 0.59 -1.30
CA ILE A 162 10.26 1.15 -0.74
C ILE A 162 9.40 0.08 -0.07
N PHE A 163 9.28 -1.12 -0.66
CA PHE A 163 8.61 -2.24 0.01
C PHE A 163 9.31 -2.60 1.33
N GLN A 164 10.64 -2.66 1.34
CA GLN A 164 11.42 -2.96 2.55
C GLN A 164 11.23 -1.88 3.64
N ILE A 165 11.19 -0.60 3.25
CA ILE A 165 10.95 0.50 4.19
C ILE A 165 9.54 0.41 4.79
N LEU A 166 8.51 0.16 3.97
CA LEU A 166 7.14 -0.04 4.47
C LEU A 166 7.04 -1.23 5.43
N ILE A 167 7.70 -2.36 5.12
CA ILE A 167 7.76 -3.52 6.01
C ILE A 167 8.39 -3.15 7.35
N ALA A 168 9.54 -2.47 7.32
CA ALA A 168 10.23 -2.03 8.53
C ALA A 168 9.37 -1.06 9.36
N ASP A 169 8.66 -0.14 8.70
CA ASP A 169 7.76 0.79 9.37
C ASP A 169 6.53 0.09 9.98
N LEU A 170 5.97 -0.95 9.34
CA LEU A 170 4.89 -1.76 9.90
C LEU A 170 5.29 -2.53 11.17
N GLN A 171 6.57 -2.87 11.31
CA GLN A 171 7.10 -3.60 12.47
C GLN A 171 7.39 -2.70 13.68
N ARG A 172 7.34 -1.38 13.49
CA ARG A 172 7.61 -0.41 14.56
C ARG A 172 6.44 -0.31 15.53
N PRO A 173 6.67 -0.40 16.86
CA PRO A 173 5.61 -0.31 17.86
C PRO A 173 4.80 1.00 17.78
N GLU A 174 5.44 2.12 17.45
CA GLU A 174 4.78 3.43 17.30
C GLU A 174 3.76 3.47 16.16
N ASN A 175 3.86 2.55 15.20
CA ASN A 175 2.97 2.44 14.05
C ASN A 175 1.88 1.37 14.24
N ALA A 176 1.76 0.77 15.44
CA ALA A 176 0.79 -0.30 15.67
C ALA A 176 -0.67 0.10 15.37
N SER A 177 -0.98 1.39 15.53
CA SER A 177 -2.28 1.97 15.22
C SER A 177 -2.65 1.91 13.73
N TRP A 178 -1.69 1.72 12.83
CA TRP A 178 -1.93 1.58 11.38
C TRP A 178 -2.81 0.37 11.05
N LEU A 179 -2.74 -0.65 11.90
CA LEU A 179 -3.56 -1.84 11.81
C LEU A 179 -4.53 -1.90 12.99
N ALA A 180 -4.97 -0.79 13.58
CA ALA A 180 -6.01 -0.85 14.62
C ALA A 180 -7.32 -1.45 14.07
#